data_AF-A0A497FGK7-F1
#
_entry.id   AF-A0A497FGK7-F1
#
_cell.length_a   1.000
_cell.length_b   1.000
_cell.length_c   1.000
_cell.angle_alpha   90.00
_cell.angle_beta   90.00
_cell.angle_gamma   90.00
#
_symmetry.space_group_name_H-M   'P 1'
#
loop_
_entity.id
_entity.type
_entity.pdbx_description
1 polymer ?
#
loop_
_entity_poly.entity_id
_entity_poly.type
_entity_poly.pdbx_seq_one_letter_code
_entity_poly.pdbx_strand_id
1 'polypeptide(L)'
;MAYYDLWAVLWSWKREFTVAEFKSTFPSPSPNKVLHDMAKKGLLEKVGWGRYRVNSPREYLEMKFNVKDAYELVREAGMDYAFTGPDAVFFWIKGGYNVDRFFAFYPIHLKVRKGDLEDWKRFFGSKGRSFHVSGEPVRRTLFGTFYVLYPEDEFRADEVEGFKVI
;
A
#
# COMPACT_ATOMS: atom_id res chain seq x y z
N MET A 1 24.47 -4.96 -8.35
CA MET A 1 23.18 -5.40 -8.94
C MET A 1 22.07 -4.84 -8.07
N ALA A 2 21.11 -4.09 -8.62
CA ALA A 2 20.00 -3.63 -7.81
C ALA A 2 19.14 -4.85 -7.45
N TYR A 3 18.74 -4.97 -6.19
CA TYR A 3 17.96 -6.14 -5.72
C TYR A 3 16.67 -6.36 -6.52
N TYR A 4 16.12 -5.30 -7.12
CA TYR A 4 14.95 -5.37 -7.99
C TYR A 4 15.23 -6.04 -9.34
N ASP A 5 16.41 -5.83 -9.93
CA ASP A 5 16.82 -6.50 -11.16
C ASP A 5 16.98 -8.00 -10.90
N LEU A 6 17.67 -8.35 -9.80
CA LEU A 6 17.83 -9.74 -9.39
C LEU A 6 16.47 -10.38 -9.08
N TRP A 7 15.55 -9.64 -8.45
CA TRP A 7 14.19 -10.11 -8.20
C TRP A 7 13.42 -10.42 -9.48
N ALA A 8 13.51 -9.56 -10.51
CA ALA A 8 12.89 -9.82 -11.81
C ALA A 8 13.46 -11.08 -12.49
N VAL A 9 14.79 -11.28 -12.40
CA VAL A 9 15.46 -12.49 -12.90
C VAL A 9 14.99 -13.72 -12.12
N LEU A 10 14.98 -13.67 -10.78
CA LEU A 10 14.52 -14.78 -9.94
C LEU A 10 13.05 -15.12 -10.20
N TRP A 11 12.21 -14.11 -10.38
CA TRP A 11 10.79 -14.27 -10.73
C TRP A 11 10.60 -15.01 -12.05
N SER A 12 11.51 -14.84 -13.01
CA SER A 12 11.49 -15.52 -14.30
C SER A 12 12.17 -16.89 -14.26
N TRP A 13 13.07 -17.11 -13.30
CA TRP A 13 13.82 -18.35 -13.15
C TRP A 13 13.03 -19.41 -12.38
N LYS A 14 12.64 -19.12 -11.14
CA LYS A 14 11.98 -20.11 -10.26
C LYS A 14 11.16 -19.43 -9.17
N ARG A 15 9.89 -19.86 -9.01
CA ARG A 15 8.97 -19.34 -7.98
C ARG A 15 9.43 -19.65 -6.55
N GLU A 16 10.03 -20.82 -6.32
CA GLU A 16 10.65 -21.22 -5.06
C GLU A 16 12.01 -21.87 -5.31
N PHE A 17 13.00 -21.56 -4.49
CA PHE A 17 14.34 -22.11 -4.61
C PHE A 17 15.00 -22.30 -3.25
N THR A 18 16.00 -23.18 -3.21
CA THR A 18 16.87 -23.35 -2.05
C THR A 18 18.09 -22.44 -2.14
N VAL A 19 18.70 -22.12 -0.99
CA VAL A 19 19.98 -21.40 -0.94
C VAL A 19 21.06 -22.09 -1.77
N ALA A 20 21.06 -23.43 -1.84
CA ALA A 20 22.00 -24.19 -2.65
C ALA A 20 21.81 -23.95 -4.15
N GLU A 21 20.56 -23.99 -4.63
CA GLU A 21 20.23 -23.70 -6.04
C GLU A 21 20.57 -22.25 -6.42
N PHE A 22 20.33 -21.30 -5.51
CA PHE A 22 20.73 -19.91 -5.74
C PHE A 22 22.25 -19.77 -5.87
N LYS A 23 23.01 -20.42 -4.97
CA LYS A 23 24.49 -20.39 -4.98
C LYS A 23 25.09 -21.04 -6.23
N SER A 24 24.50 -22.12 -6.73
CA SER A 24 25.01 -22.81 -7.92
C SER A 24 24.73 -22.04 -9.21
N THR A 25 23.68 -21.22 -9.22
CA THR A 25 23.22 -20.49 -10.42
C THR A 25 23.78 -19.07 -10.48
N PHE A 26 23.83 -18.37 -9.34
CA PHE A 26 24.20 -16.96 -9.27
C PHE A 26 25.51 -16.77 -8.51
N PRO A 27 26.61 -16.38 -9.19
CA PRO A 27 27.86 -16.06 -8.53
C PRO A 27 27.66 -14.81 -7.66
N SER A 28 27.69 -14.99 -6.34
CA SER A 28 27.54 -13.93 -5.35
C SER A 28 28.59 -14.08 -4.25
N PRO A 29 29.29 -12.99 -3.87
CA PRO A 29 30.28 -13.04 -2.79
C PRO A 29 29.64 -13.26 -1.40
N SER A 30 28.34 -13.00 -1.26
CA SER A 30 27.62 -13.15 0.01
C SER A 30 26.15 -13.53 -0.23
N PRO A 31 25.88 -14.75 -0.72
CA PRO A 31 24.55 -15.18 -1.16
C PRO A 31 23.53 -15.13 -0.03
N ASN A 32 23.90 -15.53 1.19
CA ASN A 32 23.01 -15.48 2.35
C ASN A 32 22.61 -14.04 2.72
N LYS A 33 23.55 -13.08 2.60
CA LYS A 33 23.27 -11.66 2.86
C LYS A 33 22.34 -11.08 1.81
N VAL A 34 22.57 -11.41 0.54
CA VAL A 34 21.69 -10.99 -0.57
C VAL A 34 20.27 -11.49 -0.33
N LEU A 35 20.09 -12.79 -0.06
CA LEU A 35 18.77 -13.37 0.20
C LEU A 35 18.11 -12.78 1.45
N HIS A 36 18.89 -12.54 2.50
CA HIS A 36 18.41 -11.86 3.71
C HIS A 36 17.91 -10.43 3.41
N ASP A 37 18.69 -9.64 2.69
CA ASP A 37 18.34 -8.25 2.36
C ASP A 37 17.13 -8.18 1.43
N MET A 38 17.04 -9.09 0.46
CA MET A 38 15.88 -9.22 -0.43
C MET A 38 14.61 -9.65 0.33
N ALA A 39 14.74 -10.57 1.29
CA ALA A 39 13.63 -10.97 2.15
C ALA A 39 13.18 -9.82 3.06
N LYS A 40 14.11 -9.09 3.68
CA LYS A 40 13.82 -7.88 4.46
C LYS A 40 13.11 -6.81 3.64
N LYS A 41 13.40 -6.74 2.34
CA LYS A 41 12.74 -5.83 1.39
C LYS A 41 11.39 -6.35 0.89
N GLY A 42 10.96 -7.56 1.25
CA GLY A 42 9.70 -8.14 0.78
C GLY A 42 9.76 -8.68 -0.65
N LEU A 43 10.94 -8.77 -1.26
CA LEU A 43 11.11 -9.34 -2.60
C LEU A 43 11.07 -10.87 -2.58
N LEU A 44 11.47 -11.44 -1.44
CA LEU A 44 11.44 -12.87 -1.16
C LEU A 44 10.71 -13.11 0.16
N GLU A 45 10.14 -14.29 0.30
CA GLU A 45 9.64 -14.81 1.57
C GLU A 45 10.43 -16.07 1.95
N LYS A 46 10.76 -16.22 3.23
CA LYS A 46 11.41 -17.44 3.73
C LYS A 46 10.34 -18.47 4.08
N VAL A 47 10.19 -19.49 3.24
CA VAL A 47 9.14 -20.52 3.38
C VAL A 47 9.61 -21.79 4.10
N GLY A 48 10.89 -21.85 4.47
CA GLY A 48 11.44 -22.99 5.21
C GLY A 48 12.94 -22.85 5.46
N TRP A 49 13.54 -23.89 6.04
CA TRP A 49 14.97 -23.90 6.29
C TRP A 49 15.74 -23.87 4.97
N GLY A 50 16.47 -22.77 4.73
CA GLY A 50 17.22 -22.56 3.49
C GLY A 50 16.36 -22.46 2.23
N ARG A 51 15.05 -22.20 2.35
CA ARG A 51 14.11 -22.09 1.21
C ARG A 51 13.49 -20.72 1.14
N TYR A 52 13.42 -20.19 -0.07
CA TYR A 52 12.83 -18.89 -0.38
C TYR A 52 11.80 -19.02 -1.49
N ARG A 53 10.72 -18.27 -1.36
CA ARG A 53 9.73 -18.02 -2.40
C ARG A 53 9.93 -16.61 -2.93
N VAL A 54 9.89 -16.45 -4.24
CA VAL A 54 9.93 -15.13 -4.87
C VAL A 54 8.53 -14.55 -4.80
N ASN A 55 8.38 -13.41 -4.13
CA ASN A 55 7.11 -12.70 -4.13
C ASN A 55 6.86 -12.17 -5.54
N SER A 56 5.65 -12.36 -6.05
CA SER A 56 5.24 -11.74 -7.30
C SER A 56 5.25 -10.22 -7.19
N PRO A 57 5.32 -9.49 -8.32
CA PRO A 57 5.10 -8.05 -8.30
C PRO A 57 3.80 -7.66 -7.61
N ARG A 58 2.75 -8.46 -7.79
CA ARG A 58 1.48 -8.30 -7.09
C ARG A 58 1.63 -8.38 -5.57
N GLU A 59 2.16 -9.47 -5.05
CA GLU A 59 2.30 -9.70 -3.61
C GLU A 59 3.25 -8.69 -2.96
N TYR A 60 4.34 -8.34 -3.65
CA TYR A 60 5.25 -7.29 -3.19
C TYR A 60 4.53 -5.94 -3.06
N LEU A 61 3.69 -5.59 -4.04
CA LEU A 61 2.91 -4.37 -4.02
C LEU A 61 1.81 -4.44 -2.95
N GLU A 62 1.09 -5.57 -2.80
CA GLU A 62 0.11 -5.79 -1.72
C GLU A 62 0.74 -5.62 -0.33
N MET A 63 1.95 -6.17 -0.12
CA MET A 63 2.69 -6.02 1.14
C MET A 63 3.16 -4.57 1.37
N LYS A 64 3.55 -3.87 0.30
CA LYS A 64 3.96 -2.45 0.36
C LYS A 64 2.79 -1.49 0.56
N PHE A 65 1.62 -1.86 0.08
CA PHE A 65 0.39 -1.08 0.11
C PHE A 65 -0.59 -1.68 1.11
N ASN A 66 -0.11 -1.83 2.35
CA ASN A 66 -0.92 -2.31 3.47
C ASN A 66 -2.11 -1.36 3.69
N VAL A 67 -3.27 -1.81 3.23
CA VAL A 67 -4.56 -1.09 3.30
C VAL A 67 -4.91 -0.71 4.73
N LYS A 68 -4.64 -1.61 5.70
CA LYS A 68 -4.93 -1.34 7.11
C LYS A 68 -4.13 -0.14 7.60
N ASP A 69 -2.81 -0.14 7.36
CA ASP A 69 -1.95 0.99 7.75
C ASP A 69 -2.36 2.28 7.05
N ALA A 70 -2.89 2.18 5.83
CA ALA A 70 -3.36 3.34 5.10
C ALA A 70 -4.66 3.95 5.68
N TYR A 71 -5.57 3.13 6.22
CA TYR A 71 -6.71 3.62 6.99
C TYR A 71 -6.28 4.20 8.33
N GLU A 72 -5.37 3.53 9.03
CA GLU A 72 -4.81 3.98 10.30
C GLU A 72 -4.10 5.34 10.18
N LEU A 73 -3.41 5.58 9.06
CA LEU A 73 -2.75 6.85 8.80
C LEU A 73 -3.73 8.04 8.78
N VAL A 74 -4.97 7.84 8.34
CA VAL A 74 -5.99 8.91 8.36
C VAL A 74 -6.32 9.30 9.79
N ARG A 75 -6.42 8.31 10.68
CA ARG A 75 -6.68 8.53 12.11
C ARG A 75 -5.54 9.28 12.80
N GLU A 76 -4.28 8.99 12.43
CA GLU A 76 -3.10 9.71 12.94
C GLU A 76 -3.12 11.21 12.65
N ALA A 77 -3.88 11.65 11.65
CA ALA A 77 -3.94 13.04 11.24
C ALA A 77 -4.56 13.95 12.32
N GLY A 78 -5.40 13.40 13.22
CA GLY A 78 -6.07 14.17 14.28
C GLY A 78 -7.08 15.23 13.79
N MET A 79 -7.31 15.30 12.48
CA MET A 79 -8.25 16.23 11.83
C MET A 79 -9.62 15.59 11.64
N ASP A 80 -10.66 16.40 11.41
CA ASP A 80 -12.00 15.88 11.14
C ASP A 80 -12.08 15.28 9.73
N TYR A 81 -12.66 14.08 9.63
CA TYR A 81 -12.81 13.36 8.37
C TYR A 81 -14.00 12.41 8.44
N ALA A 82 -14.40 11.92 7.27
CA ALA A 82 -15.18 10.70 7.16
C ALA A 82 -14.78 9.92 5.91
N PHE A 83 -14.61 8.60 6.04
CA PHE A 83 -14.56 7.73 4.87
C PHE A 83 -15.90 7.78 4.14
N THR A 84 -15.86 7.80 2.82
CA THR A 84 -17.05 7.91 1.98
C THR A 84 -16.98 6.95 0.79
N GLY A 85 -18.07 6.87 0.01
CA GLY A 85 -18.13 6.03 -1.18
C GLY A 85 -17.77 4.56 -0.88
N PRO A 86 -16.90 3.91 -1.68
CA PRO A 86 -16.50 2.53 -1.44
C PRO A 86 -15.87 2.28 -0.06
N ASP A 87 -15.21 3.28 0.55
CA ASP A 87 -14.57 3.14 1.86
C ASP A 87 -15.59 3.10 3.00
N ALA A 88 -16.64 3.92 2.92
CA ALA A 88 -17.76 3.82 3.86
C ALA A 88 -18.44 2.45 3.77
N VAL A 89 -18.77 2.00 2.56
CA VAL A 89 -19.40 0.67 2.36
C VAL A 89 -18.51 -0.44 2.90
N PHE A 90 -17.20 -0.39 2.65
CA PHE A 90 -16.23 -1.35 3.19
C PHE A 90 -16.34 -1.48 4.71
N PHE A 91 -16.39 -0.37 5.45
CA PHE A 91 -16.56 -0.41 6.91
C PHE A 91 -17.95 -0.89 7.33
N TRP A 92 -19.02 -0.40 6.71
CA TRP A 92 -20.39 -0.80 7.05
C TRP A 92 -20.63 -2.30 6.91
N ILE A 93 -20.04 -2.95 5.90
CA ILE A 93 -20.17 -4.39 5.68
C ILE A 93 -18.97 -5.21 6.16
N LYS A 94 -18.15 -4.64 7.05
CA LYS A 94 -17.01 -5.31 7.71
C LYS A 94 -16.04 -5.98 6.73
N GLY A 95 -15.71 -5.25 5.67
CA GLY A 95 -14.70 -5.64 4.67
C GLY A 95 -15.22 -6.45 3.48
N GLY A 96 -16.53 -6.72 3.41
CA GLY A 96 -17.13 -7.48 2.30
C GLY A 96 -17.16 -6.78 0.93
N TYR A 97 -16.72 -5.51 0.83
CA TYR A 97 -16.85 -4.70 -0.40
C TYR A 97 -15.49 -4.26 -0.95
N ASN A 98 -15.09 -4.80 -2.11
CA ASN A 98 -13.84 -4.45 -2.79
C ASN A 98 -14.02 -4.22 -4.31
N VAL A 99 -15.12 -3.58 -4.70
CA VAL A 99 -15.35 -3.18 -6.10
C VAL A 99 -14.41 -2.02 -6.47
N ASP A 100 -13.85 -2.06 -7.69
CA ASP A 100 -12.92 -1.06 -8.24
C ASP A 100 -11.61 -0.85 -7.47
N ARG A 101 -11.26 -1.78 -6.58
CA ARG A 101 -9.98 -1.79 -5.85
C ARG A 101 -9.11 -2.94 -6.32
N PHE A 102 -7.87 -2.62 -6.68
CA PHE A 102 -6.83 -3.60 -6.95
C PHE A 102 -5.52 -3.12 -6.32
N PHE A 103 -4.60 -4.04 -6.02
CA PHE A 103 -3.44 -3.72 -5.19
C PHE A 103 -2.53 -2.61 -5.74
N ALA A 104 -2.52 -2.36 -7.05
CA ALA A 104 -1.78 -1.24 -7.64
C ALA A 104 -2.65 0.00 -7.92
N PHE A 105 -3.92 -0.02 -7.50
CA PHE A 105 -4.86 1.09 -7.58
C PHE A 105 -5.90 0.98 -6.45
N TYR A 106 -5.54 1.52 -5.28
CA TYR A 106 -6.36 1.49 -4.07
C TYR A 106 -6.66 2.92 -3.61
N PRO A 107 -7.67 3.60 -4.20
CA PRO A 107 -8.14 4.89 -3.72
C PRO A 107 -8.83 4.74 -2.37
N ILE A 108 -8.45 5.60 -1.42
CA ILE A 108 -9.11 5.79 -0.13
C ILE A 108 -9.85 7.12 -0.17
N HIS A 109 -11.17 7.07 -0.11
CA HIS A 109 -12.04 8.22 -0.30
C HIS A 109 -12.38 8.87 1.05
N LEU A 110 -12.08 10.17 1.17
CA LEU A 110 -12.17 10.94 2.40
C LEU A 110 -12.96 12.22 2.17
N LYS A 111 -14.07 12.39 2.88
CA LYS A 111 -14.63 13.72 3.13
C LYS A 111 -13.78 14.42 4.18
N VAL A 112 -13.41 15.66 3.89
CA VAL A 112 -12.63 16.55 4.76
C VAL A 112 -13.26 17.93 4.77
N ARG A 113 -13.09 18.69 5.85
CA ARG A 113 -13.59 20.07 5.88
C ARG A 113 -12.80 20.91 4.90
N LYS A 114 -13.47 21.78 4.13
CA LYS A 114 -12.80 22.72 3.22
C LYS A 114 -11.73 23.56 3.93
N GLY A 115 -12.01 23.98 5.17
CA GLY A 115 -11.06 24.73 6.01
C GLY A 115 -9.76 23.98 6.32
N ASP A 116 -9.82 22.64 6.40
CA ASP A 116 -8.68 21.79 6.78
C ASP A 116 -7.95 21.21 5.55
N LEU A 117 -8.40 21.54 4.33
CA LEU A 117 -7.89 20.91 3.11
C LEU A 117 -6.37 21.07 2.96
N GLU A 118 -5.84 22.25 3.25
CA GLU A 118 -4.40 22.50 3.15
C GLU A 118 -3.60 21.76 4.23
N ASP A 119 -4.18 21.54 5.41
CA ASP A 119 -3.57 20.70 6.44
C ASP A 119 -3.53 19.23 6.03
N TRP A 120 -4.60 18.71 5.42
CA TRP A 120 -4.61 17.36 4.83
C TRP A 120 -3.55 17.18 3.75
N LYS A 121 -3.41 18.16 2.83
CA LYS A 121 -2.36 18.15 1.80
C LYS A 121 -0.97 18.10 2.42
N ARG A 122 -0.71 18.94 3.44
CA ARG A 122 0.57 18.95 4.17
C ARG A 122 0.82 17.63 4.90
N PHE A 123 -0.20 17.08 5.57
CA PHE A 123 -0.11 15.83 6.31
C PHE A 123 0.31 14.67 5.40
N PHE A 124 -0.45 14.44 4.32
CA PHE A 124 -0.11 13.36 3.37
C PHE A 124 1.23 13.60 2.68
N GLY A 125 1.54 14.85 2.32
CA GLY A 125 2.84 15.23 1.79
C GLY A 125 3.99 14.87 2.73
N SER A 126 3.87 15.19 4.02
CA SER A 126 4.89 14.89 5.04
C SER A 126 5.12 13.39 5.25
N LYS A 127 4.09 12.58 5.03
CA LYS A 127 4.12 11.11 5.14
C LYS A 127 4.52 10.44 3.81
N GLY A 128 4.84 11.22 2.77
CA GLY A 128 5.19 10.72 1.45
C GLY A 128 4.05 9.98 0.73
N ARG A 129 2.79 10.30 1.08
CA ARG A 129 1.61 9.65 0.50
C ARG A 129 1.06 10.45 -0.68
N SER A 130 0.64 9.72 -1.70
CA SER A 130 -0.05 10.29 -2.85
C SER A 130 -1.48 10.64 -2.47
N PHE A 131 -1.96 11.79 -2.94
CA PHE A 131 -3.34 12.20 -2.81
C PHE A 131 -3.80 12.95 -4.06
N HIS A 132 -5.12 13.08 -4.18
CA HIS A 132 -5.84 13.82 -5.20
C HIS A 132 -7.02 14.57 -4.56
N VAL A 133 -7.28 15.80 -4.98
CA VAL A 133 -8.46 16.56 -4.54
C VAL A 133 -9.54 16.41 -5.60
N SER A 134 -10.71 15.95 -5.19
CA SER A 134 -11.88 15.79 -6.05
C SER A 134 -12.22 17.12 -6.74
N GLY A 135 -12.42 17.06 -8.05
CA GLY A 135 -12.69 18.23 -8.90
C GLY A 135 -11.46 18.94 -9.45
N GLU A 136 -10.25 18.64 -8.95
CA GLU A 136 -9.01 19.13 -9.57
C GLU A 136 -8.58 18.22 -10.75
N PRO A 137 -7.75 18.68 -11.69
CA PRO A 137 -7.15 17.81 -12.69
C PRO A 137 -6.11 16.86 -12.07
N VAL A 138 -6.08 15.60 -12.52
CA VAL A 138 -5.06 14.62 -12.12
C VAL A 138 -3.72 14.99 -12.77
N ARG A 139 -2.73 15.38 -11.96
CA ARG A 139 -1.42 15.86 -12.45
C ARG A 139 -0.33 14.79 -12.56
N ARG A 140 -0.58 13.59 -12.04
CA ARG A 140 0.37 12.47 -12.01
C ARG A 140 -0.39 11.15 -12.01
N THR A 141 0.26 10.09 -12.47
CA THR A 141 -0.28 8.73 -12.35
C THR A 141 -0.53 8.39 -10.88
N LEU A 142 -1.77 8.04 -10.56
CA LEU A 142 -2.17 7.54 -9.24
C LEU A 142 -2.06 6.02 -9.26
N PHE A 143 -1.30 5.47 -8.33
CA PHE A 143 -1.06 4.03 -8.21
C PHE A 143 -0.76 3.67 -6.75
N GLY A 144 -0.89 2.38 -6.43
CA GLY A 144 -0.82 1.88 -5.06
C GLY A 144 -1.95 2.45 -4.21
N THR A 145 -1.69 2.63 -2.92
CA THR A 145 -2.61 3.33 -2.03
C THR A 145 -2.44 4.84 -2.14
N PHE A 146 -3.54 5.55 -2.37
CA PHE A 146 -3.58 7.00 -2.40
C PHE A 146 -4.93 7.51 -1.87
N TYR A 147 -4.96 8.79 -1.49
CA TYR A 147 -6.11 9.40 -0.84
C TYR A 147 -6.86 10.32 -1.81
N VAL A 148 -8.17 10.21 -1.88
CA VAL A 148 -9.04 11.12 -2.63
C VAL A 148 -9.77 12.00 -1.64
N LEU A 149 -9.49 13.29 -1.66
CA LEU A 149 -10.06 14.27 -0.74
C LEU A 149 -11.28 14.91 -1.38
N TYR A 150 -12.41 14.87 -0.68
CA TYR A 150 -13.67 15.51 -1.02
C TYR A 150 -13.89 16.67 -0.04
N PRO A 151 -13.51 17.91 -0.41
CA PRO A 151 -13.64 19.06 0.47
C PRO A 151 -15.11 19.47 0.58
N GLU A 152 -15.66 19.44 1.79
CA GLU A 152 -17.06 19.77 2.09
C GLU A 152 -17.11 20.88 3.14
N ASP A 153 -18.16 21.71 3.12
CA ASP A 153 -18.33 22.75 4.15
C ASP A 153 -18.61 22.10 5.52
N GLU A 154 -19.53 21.13 5.54
CA GLU A 154 -19.87 20.33 6.71
C GLU A 154 -20.25 18.90 6.29
N PHE A 155 -20.06 17.96 7.20
CA PHE A 155 -20.56 16.59 7.07
C PHE A 155 -20.81 16.01 8.46
N ARG A 156 -21.70 15.02 8.55
CA ARG A 156 -21.96 14.24 9.77
C ARG A 156 -21.47 12.84 9.52
N ALA A 157 -20.73 12.27 10.46
CA ALA A 157 -20.17 10.94 10.34
C ALA A 157 -20.62 10.06 11.50
N ASP A 158 -20.80 8.78 11.22
CA ASP A 158 -20.98 7.73 12.21
C ASP A 158 -19.64 7.07 12.54
N GLU A 159 -19.51 6.47 13.72
CA GLU A 159 -18.32 5.71 14.11
C GLU A 159 -18.56 4.21 13.89
N VAL A 160 -17.73 3.60 13.04
CA VAL A 160 -17.74 2.16 12.75
C VAL A 160 -16.32 1.63 12.90
N GLU A 161 -16.13 0.66 13.79
CA GLU A 161 -14.81 0.05 14.08
C GLU A 161 -13.72 1.08 14.46
N GLY A 162 -14.10 2.20 15.08
CA GLY A 162 -13.18 3.28 15.48
C GLY A 162 -12.77 4.21 14.33
N PHE A 163 -13.46 4.15 13.18
CA PHE A 163 -13.30 5.05 12.05
C PHE A 163 -14.58 5.84 11.80
N LYS A 164 -14.43 7.08 11.33
CA LYS A 164 -15.55 7.95 10.94
C LYS A 164 -15.99 7.63 9.51
N VAL A 165 -17.27 7.37 9.29
CA VAL A 165 -17.85 6.96 7.99
C VAL A 165 -19.16 7.70 7.69
N ILE A 166 -19.53 7.79 6.41
CA ILE A 166 -20.81 8.36 5.91
C ILE A 166 -21.53 7.36 5.03
#